data_AF-A0A536FZR0-F1
#
_entry.id   AF-A0A536FZR0-F1
#
_cell.length_a   1.000
_cell.length_b   1.000
_cell.length_c   1.000
_cell.angle_alpha   90.00
_cell.angle_beta   90.00
_cell.angle_gamma   90.00
#
_symmetry.space_group_name_H-M   'P 1'
#
loop_
_entity.id
_entity.type
_entity.pdbx_description
1 polymer ?
#
loop_
_entity_poly.entity_id
_entity_poly.type
_entity_poly.pdbx_seq_one_letter_code
_entity_poly.pdbx_strand_id
1 'polypeptide(L)'
;MARIALVHEVAGIAAIQAQLLRKAGHEVDQVSLPVIGASWNWPMKGFAIPLRLVAYLPTAIGLRRSRYDIVHVHWLTHGLVGVLSRRPFFVQAHGSDL
;
A
#
# COMPACT_ATOMS: atom_id res chain seq x y z
N MET A 1 0.29 -3.58 -21.70
CA MET A 1 0.45 -2.39 -20.84
C MET A 1 -0.54 -2.52 -19.70
N ALA A 2 -0.08 -2.38 -18.45
CA ALA A 2 -0.93 -2.54 -17.26
C ALA A 2 -0.93 -1.26 -16.43
N ARG A 3 -2.04 -0.98 -15.75
CA ARG A 3 -2.24 0.14 -14.84
C ARG A 3 -2.09 -0.35 -13.40
N ILE A 4 -1.02 0.09 -12.74
CA ILE A 4 -0.56 -0.44 -11.47
C ILE A 4 -0.70 0.63 -10.39
N ALA A 5 -1.40 0.33 -9.31
CA ALA A 5 -1.30 1.12 -8.09
C ALA A 5 -0.25 0.50 -7.16
N LEU A 6 0.80 1.25 -6.84
CA LEU A 6 1.82 0.86 -5.89
C LEU A 6 1.52 1.55 -4.55
N VAL A 7 1.01 0.78 -3.60
CA VAL A 7 0.60 1.23 -2.27
C VAL A 7 1.77 1.07 -1.30
N HIS A 8 2.21 2.15 -0.66
CA HIS A 8 3.39 2.14 0.21
C HIS A 8 3.33 3.18 1.33
N GLU A 9 4.19 3.04 2.33
CA GLU A 9 4.41 4.05 3.39
C GLU A 9 5.82 4.68 3.32
N VAL A 10 6.81 4.00 2.72
CA VAL A 10 8.19 4.47 2.57
C VAL A 10 8.49 4.79 1.11
N ALA A 11 8.97 6.00 0.83
CA ALA A 11 9.08 6.53 -0.53
C ALA A 11 10.26 5.95 -1.36
N GLY A 12 11.37 5.55 -0.73
CA GLY A 12 12.62 5.26 -1.46
C GLY A 12 12.54 4.05 -2.41
N ILE A 13 12.17 2.88 -1.90
CA ILE A 13 12.12 1.64 -2.70
C ILE A 13 10.93 1.66 -3.67
N ALA A 14 9.77 2.14 -3.20
CA ALA A 14 8.57 2.31 -4.00
C ALA A 14 8.83 3.18 -5.25
N ALA A 15 9.59 4.27 -5.11
CA ALA A 15 9.91 5.15 -6.23
C ALA A 15 10.79 4.47 -7.29
N ILE A 16 11.82 3.71 -6.87
CA ILE A 16 12.68 2.96 -7.78
C ILE A 16 11.86 1.90 -8.52
N GLN A 17 11.03 1.15 -7.80
CA GLN A 17 10.18 0.13 -8.40
C GLN A 17 9.18 0.73 -9.40
N ALA A 18 8.54 1.86 -9.05
CA ALA A 18 7.65 2.57 -9.95
C ALA A 18 8.39 3.04 -11.21
N GLN A 19 9.62 3.53 -11.08
CA GLN A 19 10.45 3.93 -12.22
C GLN A 19 10.77 2.74 -13.14
N LEU A 20 11.15 1.59 -12.58
CA LEU A 20 11.46 0.38 -13.35
C LEU A 20 10.23 -0.14 -14.12
N LEU A 21 9.08 -0.19 -13.46
CA LEU A 21 7.82 -0.61 -14.09
C LEU A 21 7.37 0.35 -15.20
N ARG A 22 7.54 1.67 -15.00
CA ARG A 22 7.27 2.67 -16.05
C ARG A 22 8.23 2.50 -17.24
N LYS A 23 9.52 2.25 -16.99
CA LYS A 23 10.51 1.94 -18.05
C LYS A 23 10.16 0.67 -18.83
N ALA A 24 9.50 -0.30 -18.20
CA ALA A 24 8.97 -1.49 -18.84
C ALA A 24 7.64 -1.26 -19.61
N GLY A 25 7.13 -0.03 -19.66
CA GLY A 25 5.93 0.34 -20.43
C GLY A 25 4.61 0.19 -19.68
N HIS A 26 4.62 0.19 -18.34
CA HIS A 26 3.41 0.20 -17.51
C HIS A 26 3.03 1.61 -17.04
N GLU A 27 1.74 1.84 -16.81
CA GLU A 27 1.25 2.98 -16.05
C GLU A 27 1.36 2.66 -14.56
N VAL A 28 2.01 3.52 -13.78
CA VAL A 28 2.20 3.27 -12.36
C VAL A 28 1.90 4.53 -11.57
N ASP A 29 0.97 4.43 -10.64
CA ASP A 29 0.67 5.46 -9.66
C ASP A 29 1.17 5.01 -8.28
N GLN A 30 1.75 5.95 -7.54
CA GLN A 30 2.19 5.74 -6.17
C GLN A 30 1.10 6.25 -5.22
N VAL A 31 0.66 5.39 -4.31
CA VAL A 31 -0.41 5.67 -3.36
C VAL A 31 0.16 5.54 -1.95
N SER A 32 0.32 6.66 -1.26
CA SER A 32 0.83 6.65 0.11
C SER A 32 -0.26 6.26 1.10
N LEU A 33 0.12 5.47 2.12
CA LEU A 33 -0.72 5.20 3.27
C LEU A 33 -0.35 6.12 4.44
N PRO A 34 -1.34 6.56 5.25
CA PRO A 34 -1.09 7.27 6.50
C PRO A 34 -0.26 6.45 7.49
N VAL A 35 0.78 7.07 8.06
CA VAL A 35 1.72 6.39 8.99
C VAL A 35 1.32 6.64 10.46
N ILE A 36 0.05 6.37 10.80
CA ILE A 36 -0.48 6.67 12.14
C ILE A 36 0.22 5.82 13.20
N GLY A 37 0.69 6.44 14.27
CA GLY A 37 1.33 5.74 15.40
C GLY A 37 2.71 5.14 15.12
N ALA A 38 3.38 5.52 14.01
CA ALA A 38 4.76 5.08 13.78
C ALA A 38 5.73 5.55 14.87
N SER A 39 5.52 6.76 15.40
CA SER A 39 6.31 7.35 16.48
C SER A 39 5.82 7.00 17.89
N TRP A 40 4.80 6.15 18.03
CA TRP A 40 4.23 5.83 19.34
C TRP A 40 5.03 4.73 20.04
N ASN A 41 5.22 4.88 21.35
CA ASN A 41 5.85 3.88 22.19
C ASN A 41 4.91 2.68 22.43
N TRP A 42 5.48 1.52 22.77
CA TRP A 42 4.70 0.42 23.32
C TRP A 42 4.14 0.82 24.71
N PRO A 43 2.90 0.47 25.06
CA PRO A 43 1.93 -0.33 24.29
C PRO A 43 0.99 0.48 23.40
N MET A 44 1.09 1.82 23.39
CA MET A 44 0.19 2.69 22.62
C MET A 44 0.15 2.34 21.13
N LYS A 45 1.25 1.81 20.59
CA LYS A 45 1.34 1.31 19.22
C LYS A 45 0.28 0.25 18.87
N GLY A 46 -0.22 -0.52 19.84
CA GLY A 46 -1.34 -1.44 19.65
C GLY A 46 -2.66 -0.72 19.31
N PHE A 47 -2.92 0.44 19.90
CA PHE A 47 -4.10 1.27 19.57
C PHE A 47 -3.99 1.93 18.21
N ALA A 48 -2.79 2.03 17.62
CA ALA A 48 -2.63 2.56 16.28
C ALA A 48 -3.23 1.62 15.22
N ILE A 49 -3.38 0.32 15.50
CA ILE A 49 -3.93 -0.66 14.56
C ILE A 49 -5.36 -0.29 14.12
N PRO A 50 -6.37 -0.17 15.02
CA PRO A 50 -7.71 0.21 14.59
C PRO A 50 -7.78 1.59 13.93
N LEU A 51 -6.94 2.55 14.35
CA LEU A 51 -6.86 3.86 13.73
C LEU A 51 -6.33 3.80 12.29
N ARG A 52 -5.27 3.00 12.04
CA ARG A 52 -4.74 2.74 10.70
C ARG A 52 -5.78 2.11 9.80
N LEU A 53 -6.51 1.11 10.30
CA LEU A 53 -7.58 0.44 9.55
C LEU A 53 -8.63 1.43 9.04
N VAL A 54 -9.11 2.33 9.92
CA VAL A 54 -10.07 3.37 9.53
C VAL A 54 -9.43 4.35 8.54
N ALA A 55 -8.19 4.77 8.76
CA ALA A 55 -7.47 5.70 7.90
C ALA A 55 -7.17 5.14 6.50
N TYR A 56 -7.08 3.81 6.35
CA TYR A 56 -6.87 3.16 5.05
C TYR A 56 -8.14 3.03 4.22
N LEU A 57 -9.31 3.18 4.85
CA LEU A 57 -10.60 2.94 4.18
C LEU A 57 -10.83 3.86 2.97
N PRO A 58 -10.54 5.18 3.01
CA PRO A 58 -10.67 6.04 1.84
C PRO A 58 -9.79 5.57 0.67
N THR A 59 -8.54 5.17 0.96
CA THR A 59 -7.62 4.64 -0.05
C THR A 59 -8.16 3.36 -0.67
N ALA A 60 -8.63 2.42 0.15
CA ALA A 60 -9.21 1.17 -0.34
C ALA A 60 -10.46 1.41 -1.20
N ILE A 61 -11.33 2.35 -0.82
CA ILE A 61 -12.51 2.74 -1.61
C ILE A 61 -12.10 3.38 -2.94
N GLY A 62 -11.09 4.25 -2.93
CA GLY A 62 -10.54 4.86 -4.14
C GLY A 62 -9.99 3.81 -5.11
N LEU A 63 -9.18 2.87 -4.60
CA LEU A 63 -8.65 1.75 -5.38
C LEU A 63 -9.77 0.86 -5.93
N ARG A 64 -10.82 0.59 -5.15
CA ARG A 64 -11.99 -0.18 -5.62
C ARG A 64 -12.67 0.47 -6.82
N ARG A 65 -12.84 1.80 -6.78
CA ARG A 65 -13.51 2.59 -7.83
C ARG A 65 -12.61 2.94 -9.03
N SER A 66 -11.32 2.63 -8.94
CA SER A 66 -10.33 2.93 -9.98
C SER A 66 -10.49 2.05 -11.23
N ARG A 67 -9.54 2.13 -12.16
CA ARG A 67 -9.38 1.13 -13.24
C ARG A 67 -7.98 0.52 -13.23
N TYR A 68 -7.38 0.37 -12.06
CA TYR A 68 -6.13 -0.39 -11.95
C TYR A 68 -6.39 -1.86 -12.29
N ASP A 69 -5.46 -2.44 -13.04
CA ASP A 69 -5.44 -3.86 -13.38
C ASP A 69 -4.90 -4.69 -12.21
N ILE A 70 -3.96 -4.10 -11.46
CA ILE A 70 -3.35 -4.73 -10.30
C ILE A 70 -2.94 -3.71 -9.24
N VAL A 71 -3.09 -4.10 -7.96
CA VAL A 71 -2.64 -3.33 -6.80
C VAL A 71 -1.43 -4.04 -6.20
N HIS A 72 -0.31 -3.36 -6.15
CA HIS A 72 0.88 -3.83 -5.45
C HIS A 72 0.93 -3.17 -4.06
N VAL A 73 0.81 -3.97 -3.00
CA VAL A 73 0.88 -3.50 -1.62
C VAL A 73 2.25 -3.80 -1.02
N HIS A 74 2.95 -2.78 -0.56
CA HIS A 74 4.17 -2.93 0.22
C HIS A 74 3.85 -3.16 1.71
N TRP A 75 4.53 -4.15 2.31
CA TRP A 75 4.38 -4.65 3.69
C TRP A 75 3.17 -5.56 3.90
N LEU A 76 3.39 -6.67 4.60
CA LEU A 76 2.35 -7.66 4.86
C LEU A 76 1.18 -7.07 5.66
N THR A 77 1.49 -6.22 6.64
CA THR A 77 0.50 -5.57 7.51
C THR A 77 -0.45 -4.64 6.75
N HIS A 78 -0.08 -4.15 5.57
CA HIS A 78 -0.95 -3.36 4.70
C HIS A 78 -1.78 -4.20 3.73
N GLY A 79 -1.55 -5.52 3.67
CA GLY A 79 -2.25 -6.42 2.74
C GLY A 79 -3.77 -6.33 2.81
N LEU A 80 -4.33 -5.88 3.94
CA LEU A 80 -5.76 -5.61 4.08
C LEU A 80 -6.26 -4.55 3.08
N VAL A 81 -5.45 -3.54 2.72
CA VAL A 81 -5.81 -2.56 1.68
C VAL A 81 -6.04 -3.26 0.35
N GLY A 82 -5.20 -4.24 0.02
CA GLY A 82 -5.36 -5.10 -1.15
C GLY A 82 -6.69 -5.86 -1.12
N VAL A 83 -7.00 -6.51 0.00
CA VAL A 83 -8.28 -7.22 0.21
C VAL A 83 -9.48 -6.28 0.03
N LEU A 84 -9.47 -5.12 0.69
CA LEU A 84 -10.57 -4.16 0.68
C LEU A 84 -10.79 -3.52 -0.71
N SER A 85 -9.72 -3.38 -1.50
CA SER A 85 -9.77 -2.81 -2.85
C SER A 85 -10.61 -3.64 -3.83
N ARG A 86 -10.79 -4.95 -3.60
CA ARG A 86 -11.44 -5.89 -4.55
C ARG A 86 -10.81 -5.89 -5.95
N ARG A 87 -9.51 -5.59 -6.03
CA ARG A 87 -8.72 -5.70 -7.26
C ARG A 87 -7.79 -6.90 -7.16
N PRO A 88 -7.34 -7.47 -8.29
CA PRO A 88 -6.17 -8.33 -8.27
C PRO A 88 -5.03 -7.61 -7.53
N PHE A 89 -4.42 -8.28 -6.57
CA PHE A 89 -3.37 -7.69 -5.76
C PHE A 89 -2.31 -8.71 -5.39
N PHE A 90 -1.12 -8.20 -5.09
CA PHE A 90 -0.08 -8.95 -4.42
C PHE A 90 0.50 -8.10 -3.31
N VAL A 91 0.99 -8.79 -2.28
CA VAL A 91 1.56 -8.17 -1.09
C VAL A 91 3.03 -8.56 -1.03
N GLN A 92 3.88 -7.56 -0.93
CA GLN A 92 5.31 -7.76 -0.77
C GLN A 92 5.65 -7.78 0.72
N ALA A 93 6.11 -8.93 1.19
CA ALA A 93 6.70 -9.06 2.51
C ALA A 93 8.15 -8.56 2.51
N HIS A 94 8.55 -7.80 3.53
CA HIS A 94 9.93 -7.32 3.69
C HIS A 94 10.59 -7.94 4.92
N GLY A 95 11.67 -8.71 4.71
CA GLY A 95 12.54 -9.16 5.81
C GLY A 95 11.77 -9.74 7.00
N SER A 96 11.86 -9.07 8.16
CA SER A 96 11.15 -9.52 9.36
C SER A 96 9.65 -9.30 9.30
N ASP A 97 9.12 -8.24 8.65
CA ASP A 97 7.69 -7.85 8.58
C ASP A 97 6.84 -8.04 9.87
N LEU A 98 7.52 -8.22 11.00
CA LEU A 98 7.07 -8.51 12.36
C LEU A 98 7.31 -7.29 13.26
#